data_AF-A0A2E6N618-F1
#
_entry.id   AF-A0A2E6N618-F1
#
_cell.length_a   1.000
_cell.length_b   1.000
_cell.length_c   1.000
_cell.angle_alpha   90.00
_cell.angle_beta   90.00
_cell.angle_gamma   90.00
#
_symmetry.space_group_name_H-M   'P 1'
#
loop_
_entity.id
_entity.type
_entity.pdbx_description
1 polymer ?
#
loop_
_entity_poly.entity_id
_entity_poly.type
_entity_poly.pdbx_seq_one_letter_code
_entity_poly.pdbx_strand_id
1 'polypeptide(L)'
;MKLNLYQKTALSTIAATLFLIMVGGIVRAAGAGLGCPDWPKCYGLWIPPIHVSELPPGFDVYSFNPFKTWTEYINRLIGVLVGFLIAANFLTSLRYRKSKPSVTFSSLLALILVLFQAWLGGQVVRSGLASGMITIHMLLAMIIVGVLLYASFKSKEDFVELHMSIKTKQQFLRLGIIVGVLSIIQMILGTQVREAIDLVNEGIVIIDRSLWIEQSGVIYKVHRSFSWLLIFTIALLFYRVLKFSKYQLGTTNAGLKGFTLLGYAIPIGVLSQFIIGVGLQWLDMPRVLQVLHLVGVTFLLSFIFIFVLMLSQRTKVFEEVDS
;
A
#
# COMPACT_ATOMS: atom_id res chain seq x y z
N MET A 1 12.35 -24.04 -6.13
CA MET A 1 13.56 -23.46 -5.50
C MET A 1 13.31 -23.26 -4.01
N LYS A 2 14.18 -23.75 -3.13
CA LYS A 2 14.03 -23.53 -1.68
C LYS A 2 14.47 -22.10 -1.34
N LEU A 3 13.58 -21.29 -0.77
CA LEU A 3 13.90 -19.94 -0.30
C LEU A 3 14.85 -20.02 0.90
N ASN A 4 15.84 -19.12 0.95
CA ASN A 4 16.67 -18.99 2.14
C ASN A 4 15.92 -18.24 3.26
N LEU A 5 16.50 -18.23 4.47
CA LEU A 5 15.85 -17.63 5.64
C LEU A 5 15.45 -16.15 5.42
N TYR A 6 16.29 -15.32 4.78
CA TYR A 6 15.99 -13.89 4.57
C TYR A 6 14.85 -13.74 3.57
N GLN A 7 14.86 -14.53 2.49
CA GLN A 7 13.81 -14.49 1.49
C GLN A 7 12.46 -14.93 2.07
N LYS A 8 12.45 -15.86 3.02
CA LYS A 8 11.24 -16.25 3.76
C LYS A 8 10.77 -15.11 4.66
N THR A 9 11.65 -14.56 5.51
CA THR A 9 11.30 -13.46 6.40
C THR A 9 10.84 -12.22 5.65
N ALA A 10 11.48 -11.89 4.51
CA ALA A 10 11.10 -10.75 3.68
C ALA A 10 9.68 -10.91 3.12
N LEU A 11 9.34 -12.09 2.58
CA LEU A 11 7.98 -12.36 2.09
C LEU A 11 6.94 -12.30 3.21
N SER A 12 7.22 -12.91 4.36
CA SER A 12 6.34 -12.85 5.53
C SER A 12 6.18 -11.41 6.03
N THR A 13 7.24 -10.62 6.04
CA THR A 13 7.22 -9.22 6.46
C THR A 13 6.39 -8.37 5.51
N ILE A 14 6.60 -8.48 4.19
CA ILE A 14 5.80 -7.77 3.18
C ILE A 14 4.32 -8.11 3.30
N ALA A 15 3.99 -9.41 3.43
CA ALA A 15 2.62 -9.87 3.60
C ALA A 15 1.99 -9.31 4.89
N ALA A 16 2.73 -9.35 6.01
CA ALA A 16 2.27 -8.80 7.28
C ALA A 16 2.08 -7.27 7.23
N THR A 17 2.96 -6.54 6.55
CA THR A 17 2.83 -5.09 6.37
C THR A 17 1.61 -4.73 5.51
N LEU A 18 1.37 -5.45 4.41
CA LEU A 18 0.17 -5.26 3.58
C LEU A 18 -1.11 -5.61 4.37
N PHE A 19 -1.07 -6.68 5.17
CA PHE A 19 -2.15 -7.05 6.08
C PHE A 19 -2.41 -5.96 7.13
N LEU A 20 -1.38 -5.38 7.73
CA LEU A 20 -1.51 -4.25 8.66
C LEU A 20 -2.17 -3.03 8.00
N ILE A 21 -1.82 -2.72 6.75
CA ILE A 21 -2.47 -1.61 6.02
C ILE A 21 -3.97 -1.89 5.82
N MET A 22 -4.35 -3.14 5.52
CA MET A 22 -5.75 -3.55 5.48
C MET A 22 -6.45 -3.37 6.83
N VAL A 23 -5.81 -3.80 7.93
CA VAL A 23 -6.36 -3.63 9.29
C VAL A 23 -6.54 -2.15 9.62
N GLY A 24 -5.58 -1.29 9.28
CA GLY A 24 -5.72 0.16 9.42
C GLY A 24 -6.88 0.73 8.59
N GLY A 25 -7.10 0.21 7.38
CA GLY A 25 -8.27 0.51 6.56
C GLY A 25 -9.59 0.14 7.24
N ILE A 26 -9.64 -1.03 7.91
CA ILE A 26 -10.79 -1.48 8.69
C ILE A 26 -11.04 -0.55 9.89
N VAL A 27 -9.99 -0.16 10.63
CA VAL A 27 -10.09 0.80 11.75
C VAL A 27 -10.74 2.10 11.29
N ARG A 28 -10.29 2.66 10.15
CA ARG A 28 -10.87 3.89 9.60
C ARG A 28 -12.31 3.70 9.12
N ALA A 29 -12.60 2.62 8.39
CA ALA A 29 -13.95 2.33 7.88
C ALA A 29 -14.96 2.04 9.01
N ALA A 30 -14.49 1.52 10.15
CA ALA A 30 -15.30 1.30 11.36
C ALA A 30 -15.52 2.57 12.19
N GLY A 31 -14.85 3.68 11.88
CA GLY A 31 -14.85 4.89 12.71
C GLY A 31 -14.20 4.66 14.07
N ALA A 32 -13.19 3.78 14.11
CA ALA A 32 -12.47 3.37 15.31
C ALA A 32 -11.08 4.04 15.44
N GLY A 33 -10.76 5.03 14.60
CA GLY A 33 -9.45 5.69 14.60
C GLY A 33 -9.10 6.45 15.89
N LEU A 34 -10.11 6.80 16.69
CA LEU A 34 -9.99 7.37 18.04
C LEU A 34 -10.60 6.42 19.09
N GLY A 35 -10.59 5.12 18.84
CA GLY A 35 -11.06 4.12 19.80
C GLY A 35 -10.24 4.15 21.10
N CYS A 36 -8.97 4.53 21.01
CA CYS A 36 -8.00 4.80 22.04
C CYS A 36 -7.58 6.28 21.95
N PRO A 37 -8.03 7.14 22.87
CA PRO A 37 -7.84 8.59 22.78
C PRO A 37 -6.41 9.05 23.05
N ASP A 38 -5.54 8.17 23.55
CA ASP A 38 -4.15 8.43 23.89
C ASP A 38 -3.20 7.44 23.19
N TRP A 39 -1.90 7.73 23.23
CA TRP A 39 -0.83 6.89 22.69
C TRP A 39 0.45 7.12 23.50
N PRO A 40 1.18 6.07 23.91
CA PRO A 40 1.11 4.66 23.44
C PRO A 40 0.09 3.78 24.16
N LYS A 41 -0.43 4.23 25.30
CA LYS A 41 -1.48 3.54 26.06
C LYS A 41 -2.86 3.74 25.42
N CYS A 42 -3.88 3.09 25.96
CA CYS A 42 -5.27 3.23 25.56
C CYS A 42 -6.13 3.46 26.82
N TYR A 43 -6.77 4.62 26.92
CA TYR A 43 -7.38 5.14 28.15
C TYR A 43 -6.39 5.15 29.33
N GLY A 44 -5.11 5.48 29.09
CA GLY A 44 -4.07 5.48 30.13
C GLY A 44 -3.66 4.09 30.62
N LEU A 45 -4.22 3.02 30.05
CA LEU A 45 -3.97 1.63 30.38
C LEU A 45 -3.15 0.92 29.28
N TRP A 46 -2.36 -0.08 29.66
CA TRP A 46 -1.65 -0.92 28.70
C TRP A 46 -2.56 -1.97 28.05
N ILE A 47 -3.59 -2.41 28.76
CA ILE A 47 -4.67 -3.26 28.26
C ILE A 47 -5.96 -2.44 28.40
N PRO A 48 -6.69 -2.19 27.30
CA PRO A 48 -7.86 -1.33 27.33
C PRO A 48 -9.02 -1.95 28.10
N PRO A 49 -9.91 -1.11 28.66
CA PRO A 49 -11.08 -1.59 29.39
C PRO A 49 -12.09 -2.25 28.45
N ILE A 50 -12.87 -3.19 28.98
CA ILE A 50 -14.00 -3.81 28.29
C ILE A 50 -15.32 -3.16 28.70
N HIS A 51 -15.36 -2.59 29.91
CA HIS A 51 -16.54 -1.97 30.48
C HIS A 51 -16.27 -0.52 30.93
N VAL A 52 -17.33 0.30 30.91
CA VAL A 52 -17.28 1.70 31.38
C VAL A 52 -16.79 1.80 32.82
N SER A 53 -17.14 0.83 33.67
CA SER A 53 -16.73 0.79 35.09
C SER A 53 -15.22 0.67 35.31
N GLU A 54 -14.47 0.30 34.28
CA GLU A 54 -13.01 0.14 34.31
C GLU A 54 -12.27 1.39 33.80
N LEU A 55 -13.00 2.41 33.32
CA LEU A 55 -12.41 3.64 32.81
C LEU A 55 -11.72 4.43 33.93
N PRO A 56 -10.45 4.83 33.75
CA PRO A 56 -9.80 5.72 34.69
C PRO A 56 -10.46 7.12 34.74
N PRO A 57 -10.35 7.84 35.87
CA PRO A 57 -10.82 9.21 35.96
C PRO A 57 -10.18 10.11 34.90
N GLY A 58 -10.96 11.05 34.36
CA GLY A 58 -10.49 12.03 33.36
C GLY A 58 -10.72 11.65 31.89
N PHE A 59 -11.28 10.46 31.63
CA PHE A 59 -11.76 10.08 30.30
C PHE A 59 -13.27 10.27 30.18
N ASP A 60 -13.72 10.67 28.99
CA ASP A 60 -15.13 10.83 28.69
C ASP A 60 -15.84 9.47 28.52
N VAL A 61 -16.85 9.25 29.34
CA VAL A 61 -17.63 8.02 29.37
C VAL A 61 -18.54 7.90 28.15
N TYR A 62 -19.00 9.02 27.58
CA TYR A 62 -19.97 9.02 26.47
C TYR A 62 -19.32 8.67 25.13
N SER A 63 -18.03 8.97 24.95
CA SER A 63 -17.27 8.58 23.76
C SER A 63 -16.71 7.15 23.83
N PHE A 64 -16.75 6.49 24.98
CA PHE A 64 -16.25 5.13 25.14
C PHE A 64 -17.10 4.11 24.38
N ASN A 65 -16.44 3.31 23.54
CA ASN A 65 -17.07 2.21 22.82
C ASN A 65 -16.10 1.01 22.77
N PRO A 66 -16.38 -0.10 23.50
CA PRO A 66 -15.49 -1.25 23.57
C PRO A 66 -15.08 -1.80 22.20
N PHE A 67 -16.02 -1.88 21.26
CA PHE A 67 -15.73 -2.39 19.92
C PHE A 67 -14.73 -1.51 19.18
N LYS A 68 -14.91 -0.18 19.19
CA LYS A 68 -13.96 0.75 18.56
C LYS A 68 -12.60 0.72 19.25
N THR A 69 -12.58 0.72 20.58
CA THR A 69 -11.37 0.64 21.40
C THR A 69 -10.54 -0.59 21.07
N TRP A 70 -11.15 -1.78 21.09
CA TRP A 70 -10.44 -3.02 20.78
C TRP A 70 -10.07 -3.14 19.30
N THR A 71 -10.89 -2.60 18.39
CA THR A 71 -10.54 -2.55 16.96
C THR A 71 -9.24 -1.78 16.72
N GLU A 72 -9.10 -0.61 17.36
CA GLU A 72 -7.86 0.17 17.25
C GLU A 72 -6.69 -0.48 17.99
N TYR A 73 -6.92 -0.98 19.20
CA TYR A 73 -5.86 -1.61 20.00
C TYR A 73 -5.28 -2.85 19.33
N ILE A 74 -6.11 -3.71 18.71
CA ILE A 74 -5.65 -4.85 17.92
C ILE A 74 -4.79 -4.39 16.74
N ASN A 75 -5.16 -3.30 16.06
CA ASN A 75 -4.32 -2.71 15.01
C ASN A 75 -2.96 -2.27 15.54
N ARG A 76 -2.89 -1.67 16.75
CA ARG A 76 -1.62 -1.31 17.41
C ARG A 76 -0.77 -2.55 17.71
N LEU A 77 -1.37 -3.64 18.22
CA LEU A 77 -0.66 -4.89 18.50
C LEU A 77 -0.09 -5.54 17.22
N ILE A 78 -0.87 -5.57 16.14
CA ILE A 78 -0.39 -6.06 14.83
C ILE A 78 0.75 -5.16 14.33
N GLY A 79 0.67 -3.84 14.56
CA GLY A 79 1.75 -2.90 14.28
C GLY A 79 3.07 -3.26 15.00
N VAL A 80 3.00 -3.59 16.29
CA VAL A 80 4.16 -4.04 17.07
C VAL A 80 4.74 -5.34 16.50
N LEU A 81 3.88 -6.31 16.16
CA LEU A 81 4.29 -7.58 15.53
C LEU A 81 5.02 -7.33 14.20
N VAL A 82 4.47 -6.47 13.34
CA VAL A 82 5.12 -6.07 12.08
C VAL A 82 6.46 -5.38 12.32
N GLY A 83 6.57 -4.54 13.37
CA GLY A 83 7.83 -3.95 13.80
C GLY A 83 8.90 -5.00 14.12
N PHE A 84 8.54 -6.05 14.88
CA PHE A 84 9.43 -7.17 15.16
C PHE A 84 9.81 -7.97 13.90
N LEU A 85 8.86 -8.18 12.96
CA LEU A 85 9.15 -8.83 11.68
C LEU A 85 10.13 -8.02 10.82
N ILE A 86 9.98 -6.70 10.77
CA ILE A 86 10.92 -5.81 10.06
C ILE A 86 12.31 -5.85 10.72
N ALA A 87 12.37 -5.86 12.06
CA ALA A 87 13.63 -6.04 12.78
C ALA A 87 14.29 -7.39 12.46
N ALA A 88 13.54 -8.49 12.48
CA ALA A 88 14.03 -9.82 12.09
C ALA A 88 14.48 -9.85 10.61
N ASN A 89 13.76 -9.17 9.73
CA ASN A 89 14.14 -9.03 8.32
C ASN A 89 15.49 -8.29 8.17
N PHE A 90 15.71 -7.21 8.93
CA PHE A 90 17.00 -6.53 8.98
C PHE A 90 18.11 -7.42 9.52
N LEU A 91 17.92 -8.10 10.66
CA LEU A 91 18.93 -8.99 11.24
C LEU A 91 19.33 -10.11 10.25
N THR A 92 18.34 -10.74 9.62
CA THR A 92 18.59 -11.80 8.63
C THR A 92 19.20 -11.28 7.33
N SER A 93 19.07 -9.99 7.02
CA SER A 93 19.70 -9.31 5.88
C SER A 93 21.21 -9.11 6.08
N LEU A 94 21.72 -9.14 7.32
CA LEU A 94 23.14 -8.91 7.61
C LEU A 94 24.07 -9.91 6.93
N ARG A 95 23.56 -11.11 6.58
CA ARG A 95 24.31 -12.08 5.75
C ARG A 95 24.70 -11.52 4.38
N TYR A 96 23.90 -10.59 3.85
CA TYR A 96 24.09 -9.96 2.54
C TYR A 96 24.99 -8.73 2.60
N ARG A 97 25.45 -8.30 3.79
CA ARG A 97 26.17 -7.02 3.96
C ARG A 97 27.42 -6.87 3.07
N LYS A 98 28.08 -7.99 2.75
CA LYS A 98 29.27 -8.01 1.88
C LYS A 98 28.93 -8.31 0.42
N SER A 99 27.97 -9.20 0.15
CA SER A 99 27.67 -9.67 -1.21
C SER A 99 26.68 -8.77 -1.95
N LYS A 100 25.63 -8.28 -1.27
CA LYS A 100 24.59 -7.39 -1.81
C LYS A 100 24.22 -6.33 -0.78
N PRO A 101 25.08 -5.32 -0.53
CA PRO A 101 24.89 -4.33 0.53
C PRO A 101 23.58 -3.54 0.40
N SER A 102 23.04 -3.39 -0.81
CA SER A 102 21.72 -2.78 -1.05
C SER A 102 20.59 -3.49 -0.29
N VAL A 103 20.64 -4.82 -0.18
CA VAL A 103 19.64 -5.61 0.58
C VAL A 103 19.66 -5.23 2.06
N THR A 104 20.86 -5.13 2.64
CA THR A 104 21.04 -4.79 4.06
C THR A 104 20.69 -3.32 4.33
N PHE A 105 21.13 -2.39 3.46
CA PHE A 105 20.82 -0.97 3.58
C PHE A 105 19.32 -0.70 3.48
N SER A 106 18.63 -1.30 2.50
CA SER A 106 17.17 -1.16 2.39
C SER A 106 16.43 -1.79 3.56
N SER A 107 16.91 -2.91 4.10
CA SER A 107 16.30 -3.52 5.29
C SER A 107 16.50 -2.65 6.54
N LEU A 108 17.65 -1.98 6.68
CA LEU A 108 17.91 -1.00 7.74
C LEU A 108 17.01 0.23 7.57
N LEU A 109 16.89 0.74 6.34
CA LEU A 109 16.00 1.86 6.03
C LEU A 109 14.55 1.53 6.40
N ALA A 110 14.05 0.34 6.05
CA ALA A 110 12.72 -0.11 6.44
C ALA A 110 12.54 -0.14 7.98
N LEU A 111 13.57 -0.57 8.73
CA LEU A 111 13.54 -0.56 10.19
C LEU A 111 13.45 0.87 10.76
N ILE A 112 14.22 1.81 10.21
CA ILE A 112 14.15 3.23 10.63
C ILE A 112 12.78 3.81 10.29
N LEU A 113 12.28 3.55 9.09
CA LEU A 113 11.00 4.07 8.62
C LEU A 113 9.82 3.50 9.44
N VAL A 114 9.84 2.24 9.87
CA VAL A 114 8.74 1.71 10.71
C VAL A 114 8.71 2.33 12.12
N LEU A 115 9.87 2.67 12.69
CA LEU A 115 9.92 3.41 13.95
C LEU A 115 9.33 4.81 13.79
N PHE A 116 9.67 5.49 12.69
CA PHE A 116 9.09 6.77 12.34
C PHE A 116 7.57 6.66 12.05
N GLN A 117 7.14 5.59 11.39
CA GLN A 117 5.72 5.30 11.12
C GLN A 117 4.93 5.10 12.41
N ALA A 118 5.50 4.40 13.40
CA ALA A 118 4.87 4.21 14.71
C ALA A 118 4.70 5.54 15.45
N TRP A 119 5.73 6.39 15.44
CA TRP A 119 5.65 7.75 15.97
C TRP A 119 4.58 8.58 15.25
N LEU A 120 4.56 8.54 13.91
CA LEU A 120 3.61 9.28 13.10
C LEU A 120 2.17 8.81 13.35
N GLY A 121 1.94 7.51 13.55
CA GLY A 121 0.64 6.97 13.96
C GLY A 121 0.17 7.53 15.30
N GLY A 122 1.08 7.69 16.27
CA GLY A 122 0.77 8.39 17.52
C GLY A 122 0.39 9.85 17.31
N GLN A 123 1.02 10.55 16.34
CA GLN A 123 0.64 11.93 16.00
C GLN A 123 -0.75 12.01 15.36
N VAL A 124 -1.14 11.04 14.53
CA VAL A 124 -2.49 10.98 13.94
C VAL A 124 -3.57 10.93 15.03
N VAL A 125 -3.36 10.17 16.11
CA VAL A 125 -4.27 10.11 17.25
C VAL A 125 -4.30 11.44 18.00
N ARG A 126 -3.13 12.00 18.33
CA ARG A 126 -3.01 13.26 19.08
C ARG A 126 -3.58 14.46 18.33
N SER A 127 -3.52 14.44 17.01
CA SER A 127 -4.09 15.49 16.16
C SER A 127 -5.59 15.32 15.93
N GLY A 128 -6.26 14.38 16.61
CA GLY A 128 -7.68 14.12 16.43
C GLY A 128 -8.02 13.73 14.99
N LEU A 129 -7.18 12.93 14.33
CA LEU A 129 -7.35 12.51 12.93
C LEU A 129 -7.25 13.64 11.89
N ALA A 130 -6.58 14.76 12.21
CA ALA A 130 -6.36 15.87 11.29
C ALA A 130 -6.07 15.44 9.83
N SER A 131 -6.82 16.05 8.90
CA SER A 131 -6.66 15.87 7.46
C SER A 131 -5.21 16.14 7.04
N GLY A 132 -4.66 15.32 6.15
CA GLY A 132 -3.25 15.35 5.78
C GLY A 132 -2.36 14.45 6.64
N MET A 133 -2.54 14.38 7.96
CA MET A 133 -1.72 13.49 8.82
C MET A 133 -1.94 12.02 8.46
N ILE A 134 -3.20 11.65 8.22
CA ILE A 134 -3.56 10.29 7.77
C ILE A 134 -2.95 10.01 6.38
N THR A 135 -3.02 10.99 5.47
CA THR A 135 -2.43 10.87 4.13
C THR A 135 -0.91 10.67 4.20
N ILE A 136 -0.19 11.44 5.01
CA ILE A 136 1.26 11.28 5.20
C ILE A 136 1.57 9.92 5.82
N HIS A 137 0.78 9.48 6.81
CA HIS A 137 0.93 8.15 7.42
C HIS A 137 0.74 7.02 6.41
N MET A 138 -0.25 7.11 5.52
CA MET A 138 -0.46 6.12 4.46
C MET A 138 0.66 6.14 3.43
N LEU A 139 1.12 7.32 3.00
CA LEU A 139 2.22 7.45 2.04
C LEU A 139 3.51 6.84 2.57
N LEU A 140 3.84 7.09 3.84
CA LEU A 140 5.00 6.50 4.49
C LEU A 140 4.87 4.97 4.60
N ALA A 141 3.68 4.43 4.87
CA ALA A 141 3.43 2.99 4.82
C ALA A 141 3.76 2.40 3.44
N MET A 142 3.34 3.08 2.36
CA MET A 142 3.62 2.64 1.00
C MET A 142 5.11 2.73 0.64
N ILE A 143 5.83 3.73 1.17
CA ILE A 143 7.29 3.82 1.03
C ILE A 143 7.95 2.63 1.74
N ILE A 144 7.53 2.27 2.95
CA ILE A 144 8.06 1.09 3.67
C ILE A 144 7.85 -0.18 2.85
N VAL A 145 6.64 -0.39 2.30
CA VAL A 145 6.35 -1.53 1.42
C VAL A 145 7.28 -1.51 0.20
N GLY A 146 7.46 -0.35 -0.46
CA GLY A 146 8.38 -0.20 -1.59
C GLY A 146 9.83 -0.55 -1.24
N VAL A 147 10.34 -0.08 -0.10
CA VAL A 147 11.69 -0.40 0.38
C VAL A 147 11.85 -1.90 0.67
N LEU A 148 10.86 -2.53 1.31
CA LEU A 148 10.85 -3.97 1.56
C LEU A 148 10.80 -4.78 0.26
N LEU A 149 9.97 -4.37 -0.70
CA LEU A 149 9.88 -4.97 -2.04
C LEU A 149 11.21 -4.87 -2.78
N TYR A 150 11.86 -3.70 -2.73
CA TYR A 150 13.17 -3.49 -3.33
C TYR A 150 14.23 -4.40 -2.71
N ALA A 151 14.30 -4.48 -1.37
CA ALA A 151 15.23 -5.34 -0.66
C ALA A 151 15.00 -6.83 -0.99
N SER A 152 13.74 -7.26 -1.07
CA SER A 152 13.35 -8.61 -1.46
C SER A 152 13.74 -8.91 -2.91
N PHE A 153 13.48 -7.98 -3.83
CA PHE A 153 13.83 -8.09 -5.24
C PHE A 153 15.34 -8.21 -5.45
N LYS A 154 16.14 -7.33 -4.82
CA LYS A 154 17.62 -7.38 -4.89
C LYS A 154 18.20 -8.70 -4.39
N SER A 155 17.57 -9.34 -3.40
CA SER A 155 18.00 -10.66 -2.92
C SER A 155 17.77 -11.81 -3.92
N LYS A 156 16.97 -11.59 -4.97
CA LYS A 156 16.57 -12.58 -5.99
C LYS A 156 16.88 -12.15 -7.43
N GLU A 157 17.51 -11.00 -7.62
CA GLU A 157 17.64 -10.37 -8.94
C GLU A 157 18.35 -11.26 -9.97
N ASP A 158 19.28 -12.10 -9.54
CA ASP A 158 20.06 -13.00 -10.41
C ASP A 158 19.19 -14.08 -11.09
N PHE A 159 17.99 -14.35 -10.56
CA PHE A 159 17.05 -15.34 -11.11
C PHE A 159 15.98 -14.72 -12.03
N VAL A 160 15.94 -13.39 -12.11
CA VAL A 160 14.98 -12.65 -12.91
C VAL A 160 15.72 -12.13 -14.14
N GLU A 161 15.75 -12.92 -15.21
CA GLU A 161 16.33 -12.49 -16.49
C GLU A 161 15.22 -12.18 -17.48
N LEU A 162 15.18 -10.95 -17.98
CA LEU A 162 14.27 -10.52 -19.03
C LEU A 162 14.99 -10.42 -20.37
N HIS A 163 14.73 -11.38 -21.24
CA HIS A 163 15.21 -11.40 -22.61
C HIS A 163 14.24 -10.61 -23.50
N MET A 164 14.55 -9.34 -23.75
CA MET A 164 13.78 -8.48 -24.66
C MET A 164 14.68 -7.38 -25.23
N SER A 165 14.32 -6.86 -26.41
CA SER A 165 15.01 -5.72 -27.02
C SER A 165 15.05 -4.51 -26.08
N ILE A 166 16.19 -3.81 -26.05
CA ILE A 166 16.42 -2.60 -25.24
C ILE A 166 15.32 -1.55 -25.48
N LYS A 167 14.90 -1.37 -26.74
CA LYS A 167 13.84 -0.42 -27.12
C LYS A 167 12.51 -0.77 -26.47
N THR A 168 12.11 -2.04 -26.51
CA THR A 168 10.88 -2.55 -25.90
C THR A 168 10.91 -2.41 -24.38
N LYS A 169 12.06 -2.75 -23.77
CA LYS A 169 12.27 -2.60 -22.32
C LYS A 169 12.11 -1.15 -21.86
N GLN A 170 12.75 -0.20 -22.54
CA GLN A 170 12.64 1.23 -22.23
C GLN A 170 11.22 1.77 -22.43
N GLN A 171 10.51 1.26 -23.44
CA GLN A 171 9.11 1.60 -23.67
C GLN A 171 8.20 1.14 -22.51
N PHE A 172 8.36 -0.09 -22.04
CA PHE A 172 7.63 -0.58 -20.87
C PHE A 172 8.05 0.11 -19.58
N LEU A 173 9.34 0.41 -19.41
CA LEU A 173 9.85 1.09 -18.22
C LEU A 173 9.25 2.48 -18.08
N ARG A 174 9.28 3.28 -19.15
CA ARG A 174 8.66 4.61 -19.18
C ARG A 174 7.17 4.53 -18.89
N LEU A 175 6.46 3.60 -19.53
CA LEU A 175 5.03 3.44 -19.32
C LEU A 175 4.69 2.99 -17.89
N GLY A 176 5.47 2.06 -17.33
CA GLY A 176 5.33 1.61 -15.95
C GLY A 176 5.57 2.73 -14.93
N ILE A 177 6.58 3.58 -15.16
CA ILE A 177 6.83 4.77 -14.35
C ILE A 177 5.66 5.75 -14.44
N ILE A 178 5.16 6.05 -15.65
CA ILE A 178 4.00 6.93 -15.84
C ILE A 178 2.77 6.38 -15.10
N VAL A 179 2.45 5.09 -15.28
CA VAL A 179 1.34 4.44 -14.58
C VAL A 179 1.53 4.51 -13.06
N GLY A 180 2.75 4.29 -12.56
CA GLY A 180 3.06 4.40 -11.13
C GLY A 180 2.85 5.81 -10.57
N VAL A 181 3.38 6.83 -11.26
CA VAL A 181 3.21 8.25 -10.87
C VAL A 181 1.74 8.63 -10.87
N LEU A 182 1.00 8.32 -11.94
CA LEU A 182 -0.44 8.59 -12.02
C LEU A 182 -1.21 7.86 -10.92
N SER A 183 -0.85 6.62 -10.60
CA SER A 183 -1.50 5.84 -9.53
C SER A 183 -1.22 6.43 -8.14
N ILE A 184 -0.03 6.95 -7.88
CA ILE A 184 0.29 7.65 -6.62
C ILE A 184 -0.52 8.94 -6.51
N ILE A 185 -0.62 9.72 -7.59
CA ILE A 185 -1.47 10.93 -7.62
C ILE A 185 -2.93 10.56 -7.36
N GLN A 186 -3.46 9.53 -8.04
CA GLN A 186 -4.83 9.04 -7.83
C GLN A 186 -5.07 8.60 -6.38
N MET A 187 -4.09 7.94 -5.76
CA MET A 187 -4.16 7.52 -4.36
C MET A 187 -4.25 8.73 -3.43
N ILE A 188 -3.42 9.77 -3.63
CA ILE A 188 -3.46 11.01 -2.84
C ILE A 188 -4.80 11.73 -3.02
N LEU A 189 -5.29 11.85 -4.26
CA LEU A 189 -6.62 12.41 -4.51
C LEU A 189 -7.71 11.60 -3.80
N GLY A 190 -7.57 10.27 -3.76
CA GLY A 190 -8.50 9.38 -3.06
C GLY A 190 -8.49 9.57 -1.54
N THR A 191 -7.32 9.76 -0.92
CA THR A 191 -7.25 10.05 0.51
C THR A 191 -7.87 11.39 0.85
N GLN A 192 -7.72 12.41 -0.01
CA GLN A 192 -8.35 13.71 0.15
C GLN A 192 -9.88 13.65 0.01
N VAL A 193 -10.41 12.84 -0.93
CA VAL A 193 -11.85 12.56 -1.00
C VAL A 193 -12.34 11.94 0.30
N ARG A 194 -11.61 10.95 0.84
CA ARG A 194 -11.99 10.31 2.11
C ARG A 194 -11.95 11.29 3.28
N GLU A 195 -10.94 12.15 3.37
CA GLU A 195 -10.85 13.21 4.37
C GLU A 195 -12.02 14.20 4.28
N ALA A 196 -12.41 14.61 3.07
CA ALA A 196 -13.57 15.46 2.86
C ALA A 196 -14.87 14.79 3.32
N ILE A 197 -15.02 13.48 3.08
CA ILE A 197 -16.17 12.70 3.56
C ILE A 197 -16.17 12.57 5.09
N ASP A 198 -15.01 12.39 5.71
CA ASP A 198 -14.91 12.31 7.18
C ASP A 198 -15.38 13.62 7.83
N LEU A 199 -15.02 14.79 7.26
CA LEU A 199 -15.53 16.10 7.70
C LEU A 199 -17.05 16.25 7.57
N VAL A 200 -17.64 15.71 6.50
CA VAL A 200 -19.10 15.70 6.30
C VAL A 200 -19.79 14.83 7.35
N ASN A 201 -19.22 13.65 7.64
CA ASN A 201 -19.78 12.71 8.62
C ASN A 201 -19.66 13.21 10.08
N GLU A 202 -18.67 14.03 10.39
CA GLU A 202 -18.46 14.64 11.72
C GLU A 202 -19.10 16.04 11.87
N GLY A 203 -19.80 16.51 10.83
CA GLY A 203 -20.48 17.80 10.84
C GLY A 203 -21.61 17.91 11.87
N ILE A 204 -21.97 19.15 12.20
CA ILE A 204 -23.04 19.47 13.17
C ILE A 204 -24.41 18.95 12.69
N VAL A 205 -24.61 18.86 11.38
CA VAL A 205 -25.83 18.33 10.76
C VAL A 205 -25.60 16.89 10.34
N ILE A 206 -26.40 15.97 10.87
CA ILE A 206 -26.37 14.57 10.45
C ILE A 206 -26.89 14.50 9.01
N ILE A 207 -25.99 14.20 8.09
CA ILE A 207 -26.29 14.11 6.66
C ILE A 207 -26.35 12.63 6.26
N ASP A 208 -27.40 12.27 5.53
CA ASP A 208 -27.57 10.91 5.03
C ASP A 208 -26.38 10.49 4.15
N ARG A 209 -25.99 9.21 4.25
CA ARG A 209 -24.79 8.68 3.59
C ARG A 209 -24.82 8.83 2.08
N SER A 210 -26.02 8.78 1.50
CA SER A 210 -26.28 8.99 0.07
C SER A 210 -25.79 10.36 -0.43
N LEU A 211 -25.74 11.37 0.45
CA LEU A 211 -25.38 12.76 0.11
C LEU A 211 -23.91 13.12 0.37
N TRP A 212 -23.13 12.21 0.98
CA TRP A 212 -21.74 12.50 1.39
C TRP A 212 -20.83 12.89 0.22
N ILE A 213 -20.99 12.22 -0.93
CA ILE A 213 -20.15 12.47 -2.11
C ILE A 213 -20.48 13.81 -2.74
N GLU A 214 -21.76 14.17 -2.80
CA GLU A 214 -22.19 15.46 -3.34
C GLU A 214 -21.60 16.63 -2.54
N GLN A 215 -21.55 16.47 -1.21
CA GLN A 215 -21.00 17.47 -0.30
C GLN A 215 -19.48 17.48 -0.21
N SER A 216 -18.81 16.39 -0.62
CA SER A 216 -17.33 16.33 -0.65
C SER A 216 -16.70 17.34 -1.62
N GLY A 217 -17.50 17.99 -2.47
CA GLY A 217 -17.10 19.16 -3.25
C GLY A 217 -16.27 18.82 -4.49
N VAL A 218 -15.36 19.73 -4.87
CA VAL A 218 -14.61 19.65 -6.13
C VAL A 218 -13.60 18.49 -6.13
N ILE A 219 -13.08 18.09 -4.97
CA ILE A 219 -12.04 17.06 -4.88
C ILE A 219 -12.52 15.71 -5.43
N TYR A 220 -13.77 15.33 -5.19
CA TYR A 220 -14.36 14.12 -5.77
C TYR A 220 -14.40 14.19 -7.30
N LYS A 221 -14.84 15.32 -7.86
CA LYS A 221 -14.88 15.52 -9.32
C LYS A 221 -13.48 15.43 -9.94
N VAL A 222 -12.46 15.96 -9.26
CA VAL A 222 -11.05 15.85 -9.69
C VAL A 222 -10.58 14.40 -9.62
N HIS A 223 -10.78 13.70 -8.50
CA HIS A 223 -10.41 12.29 -8.33
C HIS A 223 -11.07 11.40 -9.40
N ARG A 224 -12.37 11.57 -9.65
CA ARG A 224 -13.14 10.82 -10.64
C ARG A 224 -12.68 11.12 -12.08
N SER A 225 -12.44 12.39 -12.40
CA SER A 225 -12.03 12.75 -13.76
C SER A 225 -10.58 12.33 -14.04
N PHE A 226 -9.68 12.41 -13.05
CA PHE A 226 -8.29 11.98 -13.17
C PHE A 226 -8.18 10.47 -13.44
N SER A 227 -9.12 9.65 -12.96
CA SER A 227 -9.09 8.20 -13.22
C SER A 227 -9.19 7.87 -14.71
N TRP A 228 -9.82 8.70 -15.55
CA TRP A 228 -9.87 8.48 -16.99
C TRP A 228 -8.48 8.53 -17.63
N LEU A 229 -7.62 9.46 -17.20
CA LEU A 229 -6.23 9.52 -17.66
C LEU A 229 -5.48 8.23 -17.33
N LEU A 230 -5.71 7.69 -16.12
CA LEU A 230 -5.15 6.41 -15.71
C LEU A 230 -5.70 5.25 -16.56
N ILE A 231 -7.01 5.23 -16.85
CA ILE A 231 -7.67 4.22 -17.71
C ILE A 231 -7.09 4.20 -19.13
N PHE A 232 -6.89 5.36 -19.76
CA PHE A 232 -6.27 5.42 -21.09
C PHE A 232 -4.81 4.92 -21.06
N THR A 233 -4.06 5.28 -20.01
CA THR A 233 -2.66 4.87 -19.86
C THR A 233 -2.54 3.36 -19.64
N ILE A 234 -3.41 2.74 -18.83
CA ILE A 234 -3.40 1.28 -18.62
C ILE A 234 -3.92 0.52 -19.84
N ALA A 235 -4.80 1.10 -20.64
CA ALA A 235 -5.24 0.51 -21.91
C ALA A 235 -4.07 0.41 -22.90
N LEU A 236 -3.22 1.45 -22.98
CA LEU A 236 -1.98 1.41 -23.77
C LEU A 236 -1.01 0.35 -23.25
N LEU A 237 -0.86 0.22 -21.92
CA LEU A 237 -0.02 -0.83 -21.32
C LEU A 237 -0.55 -2.21 -21.68
N PHE A 238 -1.84 -2.45 -21.51
CA PHE A 238 -2.51 -3.71 -21.83
C PHE A 238 -2.34 -4.09 -23.31
N TYR A 239 -2.57 -3.14 -24.23
CA TYR A 239 -2.35 -3.35 -25.66
C TYR A 239 -0.91 -3.76 -25.97
N ARG A 240 0.08 -3.09 -25.37
CA ARG A 240 1.50 -3.43 -25.57
C ARG A 240 1.86 -4.80 -25.00
N VAL A 241 1.32 -5.17 -23.85
CA VAL A 241 1.53 -6.49 -23.24
C VAL A 241 0.90 -7.58 -24.12
N LEU A 242 -0.32 -7.39 -24.62
CA LEU A 242 -0.96 -8.33 -25.56
C LEU A 242 -0.11 -8.54 -26.82
N LYS A 243 0.35 -7.44 -27.44
CA LYS A 243 1.19 -7.49 -28.64
C LYS A 243 2.49 -8.24 -28.34
N PHE A 244 3.19 -7.86 -27.27
CA PHE A 244 4.45 -8.49 -26.85
C PHE A 244 4.29 -9.98 -26.54
N SER A 245 3.27 -10.35 -25.77
CA SER A 245 3.00 -11.74 -25.37
C SER A 245 2.71 -12.65 -26.56
N LYS A 246 2.09 -12.12 -27.64
CA LYS A 246 1.82 -12.88 -28.87
C LYS A 246 3.10 -13.20 -29.65
N TYR A 247 4.07 -12.29 -29.70
CA TYR A 247 5.35 -12.52 -30.38
C TYR A 247 6.28 -13.47 -29.62
N GLN A 248 6.13 -13.57 -28.30
CA GLN A 248 7.00 -14.39 -27.44
C GLN A 248 6.45 -15.81 -27.18
N LEU A 249 5.47 -16.26 -27.97
CA LEU A 249 4.87 -17.59 -27.87
C LEU A 249 5.95 -18.67 -28.13
N GLY A 250 6.47 -19.31 -27.08
CA GLY A 250 7.42 -20.42 -27.19
C GLY A 250 8.73 -20.27 -26.39
N THR A 251 9.09 -19.06 -25.95
CA THR A 251 10.22 -18.83 -25.03
C THR A 251 9.69 -18.49 -23.66
N THR A 252 9.89 -19.36 -22.65
CA THR A 252 9.37 -19.08 -21.30
C THR A 252 10.41 -19.34 -20.21
N ASN A 253 11.07 -18.28 -19.75
CA ASN A 253 11.75 -18.28 -18.46
C ASN A 253 10.84 -17.70 -17.37
N ALA A 254 11.18 -17.93 -16.10
CA ALA A 254 10.35 -17.49 -14.97
C ALA A 254 10.19 -15.96 -14.90
N GLY A 255 11.23 -15.20 -15.27
CA GLY A 255 11.21 -13.74 -15.32
C GLY A 255 10.18 -13.19 -16.30
N LEU A 256 10.15 -13.72 -17.52
CA LEU A 256 9.18 -13.33 -18.54
C LEU A 256 7.74 -13.68 -18.14
N LYS A 257 7.51 -14.88 -17.55
CA LYS A 257 6.18 -15.26 -17.04
C LYS A 257 5.70 -14.27 -15.97
N GLY A 258 6.57 -13.91 -15.02
CA GLY A 258 6.26 -12.91 -13.99
C GLY A 258 5.97 -11.53 -14.58
N PHE A 259 6.77 -11.09 -15.55
CA PHE A 259 6.59 -9.80 -16.23
C PHE A 259 5.24 -9.74 -16.96
N THR A 260 4.91 -10.76 -17.75
CA THR A 260 3.65 -10.84 -18.50
C THR A 260 2.46 -10.93 -17.55
N LEU A 261 2.57 -11.70 -16.46
CA LEU A 261 1.53 -11.77 -15.41
C LEU A 261 1.26 -10.38 -14.81
N LEU A 262 2.29 -9.65 -14.40
CA LEU A 262 2.14 -8.30 -13.86
C LEU A 262 1.59 -7.33 -14.93
N GLY A 263 2.04 -7.47 -16.17
CA GLY A 263 1.57 -6.68 -17.31
C GLY A 263 0.06 -6.81 -17.56
N TYR A 264 -0.54 -7.97 -17.26
CA TYR A 264 -1.99 -8.16 -17.28
C TYR A 264 -2.67 -7.78 -15.95
N ALA A 265 -2.06 -8.13 -14.82
CA ALA A 265 -2.64 -7.89 -13.50
C ALA A 265 -2.82 -6.41 -13.19
N ILE A 266 -1.90 -5.54 -13.64
CA ILE A 266 -1.95 -4.09 -13.39
C ILE A 266 -3.19 -3.45 -14.07
N PRO A 267 -3.39 -3.55 -15.40
CA PRO A 267 -4.60 -3.02 -16.04
C PRO A 267 -5.90 -3.60 -15.48
N ILE A 268 -5.95 -4.92 -15.25
CA ILE A 268 -7.13 -5.58 -14.69
C ILE A 268 -7.45 -5.03 -13.30
N GLY A 269 -6.44 -4.95 -12.42
CA GLY A 269 -6.65 -4.45 -11.07
C GLY A 269 -7.05 -2.98 -11.05
N VAL A 270 -6.49 -2.13 -11.92
CA VAL A 270 -6.91 -0.72 -12.04
C VAL A 270 -8.37 -0.62 -12.49
N LEU A 271 -8.78 -1.45 -13.46
CA LEU A 271 -10.18 -1.50 -13.89
C LEU A 271 -11.10 -1.98 -12.75
N SER A 272 -10.68 -3.00 -11.99
CA SER A 272 -11.41 -3.44 -10.80
C SER A 272 -11.53 -2.32 -9.76
N GLN A 273 -10.47 -1.55 -9.53
CA GLN A 273 -10.51 -0.42 -8.59
C GLN A 273 -11.41 0.72 -9.07
N PHE A 274 -11.43 0.99 -10.38
CA PHE A 274 -12.39 1.93 -10.97
C PHE A 274 -13.83 1.49 -10.72
N ILE A 275 -14.15 0.20 -10.95
CA ILE A 275 -15.48 -0.36 -10.70
C ILE A 275 -15.86 -0.27 -9.22
N ILE A 276 -14.93 -0.59 -8.31
CA ILE A 276 -15.16 -0.44 -6.85
C ILE A 276 -15.40 1.03 -6.48
N GLY A 277 -14.67 1.97 -7.08
CA GLY A 277 -14.88 3.41 -6.90
C GLY A 277 -16.26 3.88 -7.37
N VAL A 278 -16.75 3.38 -8.51
CA VAL A 278 -18.12 3.63 -8.97
C VAL A 278 -19.14 3.00 -8.00
N GLY A 279 -18.89 1.78 -7.53
CA GLY A 279 -19.74 1.11 -6.54
C GLY A 279 -19.83 1.87 -5.22
N LEU A 280 -18.76 2.51 -4.77
CA LEU A 280 -18.77 3.41 -3.61
C LEU A 280 -19.76 4.57 -3.78
N GLN A 281 -19.90 5.10 -5.00
CA GLN A 281 -20.88 6.14 -5.28
C GLN A 281 -22.32 5.61 -5.33
N TRP A 282 -22.54 4.45 -5.96
CA TRP A 282 -23.89 3.97 -6.27
C TRP A 282 -24.54 3.18 -5.14
N LEU A 283 -23.75 2.72 -4.16
CA LEU A 283 -24.20 1.86 -3.06
C LEU A 283 -24.04 2.53 -1.69
N ASP A 284 -24.05 3.86 -1.63
CA ASP A 284 -23.99 4.64 -0.37
C ASP A 284 -22.74 4.36 0.48
N MET A 285 -21.57 4.32 -0.17
CA MET A 285 -20.25 4.16 0.48
C MET A 285 -20.15 2.96 1.44
N PRO A 286 -20.42 1.70 1.03
CA PRO A 286 -20.34 0.54 1.93
C PRO A 286 -18.94 0.39 2.52
N ARG A 287 -18.84 0.17 3.84
CA ARG A 287 -17.56 0.01 4.55
C ARG A 287 -16.63 -1.02 3.90
N VAL A 288 -17.20 -2.12 3.39
CA VAL A 288 -16.44 -3.18 2.70
C VAL A 288 -15.79 -2.64 1.42
N LEU A 289 -16.53 -1.89 0.60
CA LEU A 289 -15.96 -1.30 -0.62
C LEU A 289 -14.89 -0.26 -0.29
N GLN A 290 -15.00 0.47 0.82
CA GLN A 290 -13.96 1.42 1.23
C GLN A 290 -12.63 0.71 1.52
N VAL A 291 -12.70 -0.41 2.27
CA VAL A 291 -11.52 -1.24 2.58
C VAL A 291 -10.97 -1.89 1.31
N LEU A 292 -11.83 -2.47 0.47
CA LEU A 292 -11.40 -3.09 -0.80
C LEU A 292 -10.76 -2.07 -1.74
N HIS A 293 -11.26 -0.83 -1.76
CA HIS A 293 -10.70 0.22 -2.60
C HIS A 293 -9.28 0.60 -2.13
N LEU A 294 -9.13 0.83 -0.81
CA LEU A 294 -7.84 1.15 -0.20
C LEU A 294 -6.82 0.01 -0.42
N VAL A 295 -7.20 -1.21 -0.04
CA VAL A 295 -6.31 -2.38 -0.09
C VAL A 295 -5.93 -2.70 -1.53
N GLY A 296 -6.87 -2.66 -2.47
CA GLY A 296 -6.56 -2.93 -3.86
C GLY A 296 -5.56 -1.94 -4.47
N VAL A 297 -5.63 -0.65 -4.10
CA VAL A 297 -4.63 0.34 -4.51
C VAL A 297 -3.24 0.00 -3.94
N THR A 298 -3.14 -0.47 -2.70
CA THR A 298 -1.84 -0.85 -2.10
C THR A 298 -1.19 -2.04 -2.83
N PHE A 299 -1.99 -3.04 -3.21
CA PHE A 299 -1.51 -4.17 -4.03
C PHE A 299 -1.12 -3.71 -5.44
N LEU A 300 -1.92 -2.85 -6.08
CA LEU A 300 -1.62 -2.31 -7.41
C LEU A 300 -0.29 -1.56 -7.44
N LEU A 301 -0.07 -0.65 -6.49
CA LEU A 301 1.20 0.08 -6.40
C LEU A 301 2.38 -0.87 -6.15
N SER A 302 2.18 -1.93 -5.36
CA SER A 302 3.19 -2.98 -5.17
C SER A 302 3.50 -3.72 -6.47
N PHE A 303 2.48 -4.07 -7.26
CA PHE A 303 2.65 -4.74 -8.56
C PHE A 303 3.34 -3.84 -9.59
N ILE A 304 2.93 -2.57 -9.68
CA ILE A 304 3.55 -1.58 -10.55
C ILE A 304 5.02 -1.38 -10.17
N PHE A 305 5.32 -1.29 -8.87
CA PHE A 305 6.69 -1.13 -8.41
C PHE A 305 7.56 -2.33 -8.78
N ILE A 306 7.08 -3.56 -8.55
CA ILE A 306 7.81 -4.78 -8.97
C ILE A 306 7.99 -4.80 -10.49
N PHE A 307 6.95 -4.46 -11.26
CA PHE A 307 7.02 -4.39 -12.73
C PHE A 307 8.12 -3.44 -13.21
N VAL A 308 8.21 -2.25 -12.61
CA VAL A 308 9.28 -1.27 -12.86
C VAL A 308 10.65 -1.81 -12.44
N LEU A 309 10.76 -2.47 -11.28
CA LEU A 309 12.03 -3.06 -10.83
C LEU A 309 12.56 -4.12 -11.79
N MET A 310 11.70 -5.01 -12.27
CA MET A 310 12.06 -6.02 -13.28
C MET A 310 12.65 -5.36 -14.53
N LEU A 311 12.01 -4.30 -15.02
CA LEU A 311 12.47 -3.55 -16.19
C LEU A 311 13.72 -2.69 -15.94
N SER A 312 14.00 -2.32 -14.70
CA SER A 312 15.16 -1.49 -14.33
C SER A 312 16.48 -2.26 -14.19
N GLN A 313 16.43 -3.60 -14.16
CA GLN A 313 17.64 -4.43 -14.08
C GLN A 313 18.55 -4.16 -15.28
N ARG A 314 19.88 -4.19 -15.09
CA ARG A 314 20.81 -4.12 -16.22
C ARG A 314 20.66 -5.39 -17.06
N THR A 315 20.48 -5.24 -18.38
CA THR A 315 20.73 -6.33 -19.31
C THR A 315 22.23 -6.66 -19.20
N LYS A 316 22.59 -7.92 -18.93
CA LYS A 316 23.94 -8.38 -19.21
C LYS A 316 24.12 -8.18 -20.71
N VAL A 317 24.97 -7.24 -21.10
CA VAL A 317 25.44 -7.14 -22.48
C VAL A 317 26.22 -8.42 -22.69
N PHE A 318 25.62 -9.41 -23.35
CA PHE A 318 26.43 -10.43 -23.99
C PHE A 318 27.07 -9.69 -25.16
N GLU A 319 28.38 -9.46 -25.05
CA GLU A 319 29.19 -9.07 -26.20
C GLU A 319 28.85 -10.08 -27.31
N GLU A 320 28.20 -9.61 -28.37
CA GLU A 320 28.32 -10.26 -29.66
C GLU A 320 29.83 -10.25 -29.93
N VAL A 321 30.47 -11.40 -29.76
CA VAL A 321 31.78 -11.66 -30.32
C VAL A 321 31.53 -11.69 -31.82
N ASP A 322 31.63 -10.54 -32.46
CA ASP A 322 31.82 -10.45 -33.91
C ASP A 322 33.14 -11.15 -34.22
N SER A 323 33.03 -12.39 -34.71
CA SER A 323 34.08 -13.15 -35.39
C SER A 323 33.93 -13.00 -36.90
#